data_AF-A0A1X7K2E7-F1
#
_entry.id   AF-A0A1X7K2E7-F1
#
_cell.length_a   1.000
_cell.length_b   1.000
_cell.length_c   1.000
_cell.angle_alpha   90.00
_cell.angle_beta   90.00
_cell.angle_gamma   90.00
#
_symmetry.space_group_name_H-M   'P 1'
#
loop_
_entity.id
_entity.type
_entity.pdbx_description
1 polymer ?
#
loop_
_entity_poly.entity_id
_entity_poly.type
_entity_poly.pdbx_seq_one_letter_code
_entity_poly.pdbx_strand_id
1 'polypeptide(L)' 'MDEFDRYQCNICNYVYDPESGDPEAGEDALPGTSFHELPDYWVCPHCGAEKEDFENIG' A
#
# COMPACT_ATOMS: atom_id res chain seq x y z
N MET A 1 13.99 -9.75 -6.18
CA MET A 1 12.54 -9.82 -6.42
C MET A 1 11.94 -9.40 -5.12
N ASP A 2 11.66 -8.12 -5.05
CA ASP A 2 11.90 -7.32 -3.87
C ASP A 2 10.60 -7.29 -3.07
N GLU A 3 10.61 -7.98 -1.92
CA GLU A 3 9.42 -8.17 -1.07
C GLU A 3 8.91 -6.83 -0.48
N PHE A 4 9.68 -5.75 -0.63
CA PHE A 4 9.40 -4.39 -0.13
C PHE A 4 9.19 -3.36 -1.24
N ASP A 5 8.81 -3.83 -2.41
CA ASP A 5 8.39 -3.00 -3.53
C ASP A 5 7.28 -2.00 -3.11
N ARG A 6 7.44 -0.72 -3.46
CA ARG A 6 6.47 0.34 -3.15
C ARG A 6 5.35 0.37 -4.17
N TYR A 7 4.18 0.83 -3.74
CA TYR A 7 2.98 0.84 -4.56
C TYR A 7 2.34 2.21 -4.59
N GLN A 8 2.03 2.72 -5.78
CA GLN A 8 1.40 4.01 -5.96
C GLN A 8 -0.05 3.85 -6.41
N CYS A 9 -0.97 4.49 -5.70
CA CYS A 9 -2.36 4.60 -6.10
C CYS A 9 -2.49 5.45 -7.37
N ASN A 10 -3.04 4.89 -8.43
CA ASN A 10 -3.25 5.62 -9.69
C ASN A 10 -4.33 6.72 -9.60
N ILE A 11 -5.19 6.67 -8.58
CA ILE A 11 -6.31 7.60 -8.42
C ILE A 11 -5.89 8.91 -7.73
N CYS A 12 -5.11 8.81 -6.66
CA CYS A 12 -4.73 9.96 -5.83
C CYS A 12 -3.22 10.16 -5.68
N ASN A 13 -2.41 9.31 -6.33
CA ASN A 13 -0.95 9.32 -6.27
C ASN A 13 -0.34 9.06 -4.88
N TYR A 14 -1.12 8.56 -3.91
CA TYR A 14 -0.62 8.05 -2.64
C TYR A 14 0.39 6.91 -2.86
N VAL A 15 1.48 6.88 -2.10
CA VAL A 15 2.53 5.85 -2.20
C VAL A 15 2.59 5.06 -0.90
N TYR A 16 2.33 3.77 -0.99
CA TYR A 16 2.53 2.80 0.08
C TYR A 16 3.99 2.38 0.13
N ASP A 17 4.62 2.61 1.29
CA ASP A 17 6.00 2.23 1.59
C ASP A 17 6.01 1.09 2.61
N PRO A 18 6.32 -0.16 2.22
CA PRO A 18 6.29 -1.29 3.14
C PRO A 18 7.43 -1.26 4.16
N GLU A 19 8.54 -0.55 3.92
CA GLU A 19 9.65 -0.43 4.89
C GLU A 19 9.27 0.46 6.08
N SER A 20 8.66 1.62 5.82
CA SER A 20 8.18 2.54 6.85
C SER A 20 6.82 2.14 7.40
N GLY A 21 6.05 1.37 6.62
CA GLY A 21 4.62 1.21 6.84
C GLY A 21 3.87 2.53 6.69
N ASP A 22 2.58 2.50 6.97
CA ASP A 22 1.75 3.69 6.98
C ASP A 22 0.67 3.60 8.07
N PRO A 23 0.80 4.36 9.17
CA PRO A 23 -0.19 4.37 10.25
C PRO A 23 -1.51 5.03 9.85
N GLU A 24 -1.55 5.87 8.80
CA GLU A 24 -2.78 6.43 8.25
C GLU A 24 -3.54 5.41 7.39
N ALA A 25 -2.82 4.44 6.80
CA ALA A 25 -3.39 3.29 6.09
C ALA A 25 -4.00 2.21 7.01
N GLY A 26 -3.82 2.35 8.32
CA GLY A 26 -4.43 1.47 9.33
C GLY A 26 -3.47 0.44 9.92
N GLU A 27 -4.01 -0.42 10.78
CA GLU A 27 -3.24 -1.45 11.50
C GLU A 27 -2.74 -2.58 10.62
N ASP A 28 -3.27 -2.71 9.40
CA ASP A 28 -2.83 -3.69 8.41
C ASP A 28 -1.55 -3.25 7.67
N ALA A 29 -1.21 -1.95 7.70
CA ALA A 29 -0.11 -1.35 6.95
C ALA A 29 1.12 -1.07 7.83
N LEU A 30 1.53 -2.04 8.65
CA LEU A 30 2.66 -1.87 9.57
C LEU A 30 4.02 -1.87 8.83
N PRO A 31 5.06 -1.22 9.39
CA PRO A 31 6.42 -1.33 8.87
C PRO A 31 6.86 -2.79 8.77
N GLY A 32 7.39 -3.15 7.61
CA GLY A 32 7.75 -4.51 7.23
C GLY A 32 6.62 -5.31 6.61
N THR A 33 5.42 -4.73 6.42
CA THR A 33 4.30 -5.43 5.75
C THR A 33 4.37 -5.16 4.26
N SER A 34 4.56 -6.18 3.45
CA SER A 34 4.54 -6.02 2.00
C SER A 34 3.12 -5.67 1.50
N PHE A 35 3.01 -4.99 0.36
CA PHE A 35 1.69 -4.68 -0.21
C PHE A 35 0.88 -5.96 -0.52
N HIS A 36 1.56 -7.06 -0.84
CA HIS A 36 0.92 -8.36 -1.05
C HIS A 36 0.37 -8.99 0.24
N GLU A 37 0.94 -8.66 1.40
CA GLU A 37 0.44 -9.13 2.71
C GLU A 37 -0.77 -8.34 3.21
N LEU A 38 -1.02 -7.14 2.66
CA LEU A 38 -2.22 -6.38 2.99
C LEU A 38 -3.47 -7.20 2.66
N PRO A 39 -4.51 -7.19 3.50
CA PRO A 39 -5.74 -7.91 3.25
C PRO A 39 -6.47 -7.41 2.00
N ASP A 40 -7.29 -8.27 1.37
CA ASP A 40 -8.06 -7.92 0.17
C ASP A 40 -9.04 -6.75 0.38
N TYR A 41 -9.50 -6.54 1.62
CA TYR A 41 -10.38 -5.42 1.96
C TYR A 41 -9.63 -4.11 2.18
N TRP A 42 -8.29 -4.13 2.16
CA TRP A 42 -7.51 -2.92 2.33
C TRP A 42 -7.75 -1.97 1.15
N VAL A 43 -7.93 -0.71 1.47
CA VAL A 43 -8.18 0.36 0.48
C VAL A 43 -7.24 1.52 0.77
N CYS A 44 -6.96 2.31 -0.27
CA CYS A 44 -6.16 3.52 -0.15
C CYS A 44 -6.75 4.42 0.95
N PRO A 45 -5.98 4.79 1.99
CA PRO A 45 -6.49 5.65 3.06
C PRO A 45 -6.88 7.05 2.58
N HIS A 46 -6.32 7.48 1.45
CA HIS A 46 -6.50 8.83 0.95
C HIS A 46 -7.73 8.99 0.05
N CYS A 47 -8.14 7.93 -0.67
CA CYS A 47 -9.27 8.01 -1.61
C CYS A 47 -10.24 6.83 -1.55
N GLY A 48 -9.93 5.76 -0.82
CA GLY A 48 -10.74 4.54 -0.75
C GLY A 48 -10.66 3.63 -1.99
N ALA A 49 -9.67 3.85 -2.87
CA ALA A 49 -9.43 2.96 -4.02
C ALA A 49 -8.95 1.58 -3.56
N GLU A 50 -9.30 0.54 -4.32
CA GLU A 50 -8.94 -0.84 -3.98
C GLU A 50 -7.46 -1.11 -4.30
N LYS A 51 -6.91 -2.23 -3.80
CA LYS A 51 -5.52 -2.61 -4.08
C LYS A 51 -5.22 -2.75 -5.58
N GLU A 52 -6.22 -3.05 -6.38
CA GLU A 52 -6.11 -3.20 -7.83
C GLU A 52 -5.78 -1.87 -8.54
N ASP A 53 -6.13 -0.74 -7.94
CA ASP A 53 -5.80 0.60 -8.46
C ASP A 53 -4.36 1.03 -8.15
N PHE A 54 -3.59 0.20 -7.43
CA PHE A 54 -2.19 0.48 -7.14
C PHE A 54 -1.26 -0.14 -8.19
N GLU A 55 -0.30 0.66 -8.64
CA GLU A 55 0.79 0.23 -9.50
C GLU A 55 2.07 0.07 -8.69
N ASN A 56 2.82 -1.00 -8.96
CA ASN A 56 4.13 -1.19 -8.38
C ASN A 56 5.16 -0.22 -8.99
N ILE A 57 5.88 0.48 -8.14
CA ILE A 57 6.85 1.52 -8.52
C ILE A 57 8.27 1.29 -7.97
N GLY A 58 8.55 0.13 -7.34
CA GLY A 58 9.90 -0.27 -6.92
C GLY A 58 10.15 -0.35 -5.42
#